data_AF-A0A172QQW1-F1
#
_entry.id   AF-A0A172QQW1-F1
#
_cell.length_a   1.000
_cell.length_b   1.000
_cell.length_c   1.000
_cell.angle_alpha   90.00
_cell.angle_beta   90.00
_cell.angle_gamma   90.00
#
_symmetry.space_group_name_H-M   'P 1'
#
loop_
_entity.id
_entity.type
_entity.pdbx_description
1 polymer ?
#
loop_
_entity_poly.entity_id
_entity_poly.type
_entity_poly.pdbx_seq_one_letter_code
_entity_poly.pdbx_strand_id
1 'polypeptide(L)'
;MFAFAAIITIGLIVITIWRWSPAFAFSIAIYILYAGWTGSFNAVRQYLAVAILFAAHRLIIERKFAKWLLIVCLAFLFHVSAVVAILFYFIPTKKTSAKYQLVIIIIGIASMLSMGFILDMLVNVTGDVSQWQGNYASRSVNPLRVFTAFIPILLFWLFNSRKQIEDSQAWFYVNMMLVFSVTYLASISSAMVARFTIYPLPFVVLGLAYTTSIPKSKERILLRIALIVLFAIFFFIEITKTDDLSNFTWIFEKR
;
A
#
# COMPACT_ATOMS: atom_id res chain seq x y z
N MET A 1 -9.88 20.32 12.68
CA MET A 1 -9.76 18.84 12.78
C MET A 1 -8.98 18.24 11.59
N PHE A 2 -9.42 18.42 10.34
CA PHE A 2 -8.76 17.83 9.17
C PHE A 2 -7.30 18.29 8.94
N ALA A 3 -7.00 19.57 9.14
CA ALA A 3 -5.63 20.08 9.03
C ALA A 3 -4.66 19.42 10.03
N PHE A 4 -5.10 19.22 11.28
CA PHE A 4 -4.30 18.56 12.30
C PHE A 4 -4.05 17.08 11.97
N ALA A 5 -5.09 16.36 11.51
CA ALA A 5 -4.95 14.99 11.02
C ALA A 5 -3.97 14.89 9.84
N ALA A 6 -4.00 15.86 8.91
CA ALA A 6 -3.08 15.91 7.78
C ALA A 6 -1.63 16.12 8.23
N ILE A 7 -1.37 17.06 9.14
CA ILE A 7 -0.02 17.32 9.69
C ILE A 7 0.54 16.06 10.35
N ILE A 8 -0.26 15.38 11.19
CA ILE A 8 0.16 14.14 11.84
C ILE A 8 0.42 13.03 10.81
N THR A 9 -0.51 12.85 9.87
CA THR A 9 -0.40 11.79 8.84
C THR A 9 0.86 11.96 8.01
N ILE A 10 1.07 13.15 7.45
CA ILE A 10 2.23 13.42 6.60
C ILE A 10 3.51 13.42 7.43
N GLY A 11 3.50 14.03 8.62
CA GLY A 11 4.65 14.05 9.53
C GLY A 11 5.13 12.65 9.89
N LEU A 12 4.22 11.77 10.35
CA LEU A 12 4.56 10.38 10.69
C LEU A 12 5.09 9.60 9.48
N ILE A 13 4.47 9.74 8.31
CA ILE A 13 4.92 9.05 7.09
C ILE A 13 6.32 9.54 6.68
N VAL A 14 6.55 10.85 6.62
CA VAL A 14 7.84 11.43 6.22
C VAL A 14 8.94 11.08 7.22
N ILE A 15 8.71 11.21 8.52
CA ILE A 15 9.68 10.85 9.56
C ILE A 15 10.04 9.36 9.48
N THR A 16 9.04 8.50 9.24
CA THR A 16 9.27 7.07 9.09
C THR A 16 10.08 6.77 7.83
N ILE A 17 9.74 7.37 6.69
CA ILE A 17 10.53 7.22 5.46
C ILE A 17 11.97 7.72 5.68
N TRP A 18 12.16 8.86 6.34
CA TRP A 18 13.49 9.40 6.66
C TRP A 18 14.32 8.45 7.51
N ARG A 19 13.71 7.78 8.48
CA ARG A 19 14.40 6.87 9.40
C ARG A 19 14.74 5.51 8.77
N TRP A 20 13.90 4.99 7.87
CA TRP A 20 14.00 3.59 7.40
C TRP A 20 14.33 3.44 5.92
N SER A 21 14.31 4.51 5.12
CA SER A 21 14.63 4.42 3.70
C SER A 21 16.14 4.59 3.44
N PRO A 22 16.78 3.69 2.66
CA PRO A 22 18.15 3.90 2.18
C PRO A 22 18.24 4.98 1.08
N ALA A 23 17.10 5.55 0.65
CA ALA A 23 17.04 6.58 -0.38
C ALA A 23 15.83 7.50 -0.17
N PHE A 24 15.93 8.38 0.83
CA PHE A 24 14.85 9.25 1.28
C PHE A 24 14.14 10.00 0.15
N ALA A 25 14.87 10.78 -0.66
CA ALA A 25 14.28 11.59 -1.73
C ALA A 25 13.52 10.73 -2.77
N PHE A 26 14.08 9.56 -3.12
CA PHE A 26 13.43 8.62 -4.02
C PHE A 26 12.14 8.06 -3.40
N SER A 27 12.17 7.67 -2.13
CA SER A 27 10.98 7.18 -1.43
C SER A 27 9.88 8.23 -1.33
N ILE A 28 10.21 9.50 -1.04
CA ILE A 28 9.21 10.57 -1.03
C ILE A 28 8.60 10.77 -2.42
N ALA A 29 9.42 10.80 -3.47
CA ALA A 29 8.93 10.89 -4.85
C ALA A 29 7.98 9.73 -5.17
N ILE A 30 8.37 8.49 -4.89
CA ILE A 30 7.50 7.33 -5.13
C ILE A 30 6.23 7.39 -4.28
N TYR A 31 6.27 7.79 -3.01
CA TYR A 31 5.06 7.91 -2.19
C TYR A 31 4.04 8.90 -2.77
N ILE A 32 4.52 10.00 -3.34
CA ILE A 32 3.67 10.98 -4.04
C ILE A 32 3.13 10.38 -5.35
N LEU A 33 4.00 9.84 -6.19
CA LEU A 33 3.66 9.36 -7.54
C LEU A 33 2.84 8.07 -7.53
N TYR A 34 2.91 7.27 -6.46
CA TYR A 34 1.99 6.16 -6.21
C TYR A 34 0.65 6.63 -5.64
N ALA A 35 0.35 7.93 -5.70
CA ALA A 35 -0.88 8.53 -5.18
C ALA A 35 -1.14 8.29 -3.67
N GLY A 36 -0.10 7.95 -2.88
CA GLY A 36 -0.22 7.85 -1.42
C GLY A 36 -0.48 9.21 -0.78
N TRP A 37 0.19 10.25 -1.29
CA TRP A 37 -0.03 11.62 -0.85
C TRP A 37 -1.45 12.12 -1.19
N THR A 38 -1.88 12.02 -2.45
CA THR A 38 -3.23 12.45 -2.85
C THR A 38 -4.33 11.61 -2.20
N GLY A 39 -4.11 10.30 -2.04
CA GLY A 39 -5.03 9.40 -1.33
C GLY A 39 -5.27 9.84 0.12
N SER A 40 -4.27 10.44 0.78
CA SER A 40 -4.39 10.95 2.14
C SER A 40 -5.40 12.08 2.30
N PHE A 41 -5.74 12.79 1.22
CA PHE A 41 -6.78 13.82 1.21
C PHE A 41 -8.19 13.25 1.06
N ASN A 42 -8.31 12.07 0.43
CA ASN A 42 -9.59 11.41 0.20
C ASN A 42 -10.00 10.58 1.42
N ALA A 43 -9.11 9.73 1.92
CA ALA A 43 -9.39 8.81 3.03
C ALA A 43 -8.67 9.26 4.31
N VAL A 44 -8.85 10.51 4.73
CA VAL A 44 -8.07 11.18 5.80
C VAL A 44 -7.95 10.33 7.08
N ARG A 45 -9.08 9.81 7.61
CA ARG A 45 -9.09 8.97 8.81
C ARG A 45 -8.32 7.67 8.64
N GLN A 46 -8.48 7.04 7.46
CA GLN A 46 -7.82 5.79 7.15
C GLN A 46 -6.30 5.98 6.98
N TYR A 47 -5.87 7.03 6.29
CA TYR A 47 -4.47 7.36 6.14
C TYR A 47 -3.81 7.76 7.47
N LEU A 48 -4.53 8.42 8.39
CA LEU A 48 -4.02 8.66 9.74
C LEU A 48 -3.75 7.33 10.48
N ALA A 49 -4.69 6.38 10.43
CA ALA A 49 -4.48 5.05 10.99
C ALA A 49 -3.27 4.33 10.35
N VAL A 50 -3.12 4.42 9.02
CA VAL A 50 -1.99 3.87 8.28
C VAL A 50 -0.67 4.52 8.71
N ALA A 51 -0.64 5.83 8.91
CA ALA A 51 0.55 6.56 9.36
C ALA A 51 0.99 6.14 10.76
N ILE A 52 0.05 5.93 11.69
CA ILE A 52 0.33 5.42 13.05
C ILE A 52 0.92 4.00 12.98
N LEU A 53 0.28 3.10 12.23
CA LEU A 53 0.74 1.72 12.04
C LEU A 53 2.11 1.67 11.38
N PHE A 54 2.30 2.47 10.34
CA PHE A 54 3.56 2.56 9.61
C PHE A 54 4.67 3.12 10.51
N ALA A 55 4.43 4.14 11.33
CA ALA A 55 5.45 4.65 12.25
C ALA A 55 5.89 3.62 13.30
N ALA A 56 5.01 2.69 13.68
CA ALA A 56 5.26 1.67 14.70
C ALA A 56 5.72 0.31 14.16
N HIS A 57 5.91 0.15 12.85
CA HIS A 57 6.16 -1.16 12.24
C HIS A 57 7.44 -1.86 12.73
N ARG A 58 8.38 -1.12 13.34
CA ARG A 58 9.54 -1.70 14.05
C ARG A 58 9.13 -2.78 15.06
N LEU A 59 7.96 -2.66 15.68
CA LEU A 59 7.43 -3.65 16.62
C LEU A 59 7.15 -5.00 15.94
N ILE A 60 6.82 -5.02 14.65
CA ILE A 60 6.70 -6.25 13.85
C ILE A 60 8.08 -6.86 13.63
N ILE A 61 9.05 -6.05 13.20
CA ILE A 61 10.43 -6.48 12.93
C ILE A 61 11.05 -7.09 14.19
N GLU A 62 10.84 -6.46 15.34
CA GLU A 62 11.33 -6.90 16.65
C GLU A 62 10.47 -7.99 17.31
N ARG A 63 9.42 -8.48 16.64
CA ARG A 63 8.51 -9.53 17.15
C ARG A 63 7.91 -9.21 18.53
N LYS A 64 7.46 -7.96 18.71
CA LYS A 64 6.80 -7.47 19.94
C LYS A 64 5.27 -7.43 19.77
N PHE A 65 4.62 -8.60 19.74
CA PHE A 65 3.19 -8.74 19.43
C PHE A 65 2.27 -7.88 20.28
N ALA A 66 2.38 -7.95 21.61
CA ALA A 66 1.49 -7.22 22.51
C ALA A 66 1.56 -5.69 22.30
N LYS A 67 2.76 -5.15 22.06
CA LYS A 67 2.95 -3.73 21.75
C LYS A 67 2.40 -3.38 20.38
N TRP A 68 2.59 -4.24 19.38
CA TRP A 68 1.98 -4.06 18.07
C TRP A 68 0.45 -4.02 18.15
N LEU A 69 -0.14 -4.96 18.89
CA LEU A 69 -1.60 -5.03 19.08
C LEU A 69 -2.14 -3.75 19.74
N LEU A 70 -1.46 -3.21 20.74
CA LEU A 70 -1.84 -1.92 21.35
C LEU A 70 -1.86 -0.78 20.33
N ILE A 71 -0.86 -0.73 19.43
CA ILE A 71 -0.83 0.27 18.36
C ILE A 71 -1.96 0.04 17.35
N VAL A 72 -2.29 -1.21 17.04
CA VAL A 72 -3.44 -1.50 16.16
C VAL A 72 -4.75 -1.05 16.81
N CYS A 73 -4.94 -1.29 18.11
CA CYS A 73 -6.09 -0.79 18.85
C CYS A 73 -6.15 0.75 18.83
N LEU A 74 -5.03 1.44 18.99
CA LEU A 74 -4.97 2.89 18.86
C LEU A 74 -5.36 3.36 17.45
N ALA A 75 -4.82 2.73 16.41
CA ALA A 75 -5.14 3.06 15.01
C ALA A 75 -6.63 2.76 14.67
N PHE A 76 -7.19 1.72 15.27
CA PHE A 76 -8.60 1.33 15.15
C PHE A 76 -9.55 2.43 15.64
N LEU A 77 -9.17 3.20 16.67
CA LEU A 77 -9.95 4.35 17.14
C LEU A 77 -10.15 5.43 16.06
N PHE A 78 -9.23 5.53 15.10
CA PHE A 78 -9.35 6.46 13.98
C PHE A 78 -10.07 5.83 12.79
N HIS A 79 -9.85 4.53 12.54
CA HIS A 79 -10.50 3.83 11.44
C HIS A 79 -10.60 2.32 11.69
N VAL A 80 -11.83 1.78 11.66
CA VAL A 80 -12.15 0.37 11.96
C VAL A 80 -11.34 -0.63 11.13
N SER A 81 -11.09 -0.33 9.85
CA SER A 81 -10.33 -1.24 8.97
C SER A 81 -8.84 -1.37 9.35
N ALA A 82 -8.34 -0.60 10.33
CA ALA A 82 -6.99 -0.76 10.86
C ALA A 82 -6.76 -2.14 11.49
N VAL A 83 -7.84 -2.86 11.87
CA VAL A 83 -7.77 -4.23 12.39
C VAL A 83 -7.07 -5.20 11.44
N VAL A 84 -7.11 -4.95 10.11
CA VAL A 84 -6.37 -5.76 9.12
C VAL A 84 -4.86 -5.78 9.39
N ALA A 85 -4.32 -4.72 10.01
CA ALA A 85 -2.88 -4.63 10.30
C ALA A 85 -2.42 -5.61 11.39
N ILE A 86 -3.33 -6.27 12.13
CA ILE A 86 -2.96 -7.43 12.97
C ILE A 86 -2.28 -8.50 12.12
N LEU A 87 -2.78 -8.75 10.91
CA LEU A 87 -2.24 -9.75 9.98
C LEU A 87 -0.80 -9.43 9.58
N PHE A 88 -0.41 -8.15 9.55
CA PHE A 88 0.93 -7.74 9.15
C PHE A 88 1.99 -8.24 10.12
N TYR A 89 1.64 -8.48 11.38
CA TYR A 89 2.55 -9.05 12.36
C TYR A 89 3.05 -10.44 11.97
N PHE A 90 2.18 -11.23 11.33
CA PHE A 90 2.49 -12.60 10.92
C PHE A 90 3.22 -12.68 9.58
N ILE A 91 3.39 -11.54 8.89
CA ILE A 91 4.19 -11.49 7.67
C ILE A 91 5.65 -11.82 8.04
N PRO A 92 6.32 -12.69 7.27
CA PRO A 92 7.71 -13.01 7.52
C PRO A 92 8.60 -11.77 7.45
N THR A 93 9.49 -11.63 8.42
CA THR A 93 10.50 -10.55 8.46
C THR A 93 11.85 -11.02 7.91
N LYS A 94 11.92 -12.29 7.50
CA LYS A 94 13.10 -12.92 6.90
C LYS A 94 12.79 -13.32 5.46
N LYS A 95 13.82 -13.73 4.74
CA LYS A 95 13.73 -14.30 3.40
C LYS A 95 12.69 -15.42 3.35
N THR A 96 11.78 -15.32 2.39
CA THR A 96 10.76 -16.33 2.08
C THR A 96 11.21 -17.19 0.91
N SER A 97 10.76 -18.45 0.87
CA SER A 97 11.03 -19.35 -0.25
C SER A 97 10.14 -19.01 -1.44
N ALA A 98 10.56 -19.36 -2.66
CA ALA A 98 9.72 -19.21 -3.85
C ALA A 98 8.39 -19.96 -3.72
N LYS A 99 8.39 -21.14 -3.05
CA LYS A 99 7.17 -21.91 -2.75
C LYS A 99 6.19 -21.10 -1.88
N TYR A 100 6.70 -20.45 -0.83
CA TYR A 100 5.88 -19.59 0.02
C TYR A 100 5.27 -18.44 -0.79
N GLN A 101 6.08 -17.76 -1.61
CA GLN A 101 5.61 -16.64 -2.43
C GLN A 101 4.54 -17.10 -3.43
N LEU A 102 4.72 -18.26 -4.06
CA LEU A 102 3.74 -18.86 -4.97
C LEU A 102 2.42 -19.16 -4.26
N VAL A 103 2.45 -19.73 -3.05
CA VAL A 103 1.23 -19.98 -2.26
C VAL A 103 0.46 -18.68 -1.99
N ILE A 104 1.15 -17.60 -1.62
CA ILE A 104 0.52 -16.30 -1.40
C ILE A 104 -0.12 -15.75 -2.68
N ILE A 105 0.53 -15.93 -3.84
CA ILE A 105 -0.04 -15.54 -5.15
C ILE A 105 -1.29 -16.36 -5.46
N ILE A 106 -1.25 -17.68 -5.25
CA ILE A 106 -2.41 -18.57 -5.45
C ILE A 106 -3.58 -18.16 -4.55
N ILE A 107 -3.31 -17.83 -3.28
CA ILE A 107 -4.33 -17.30 -2.37
C ILE A 107 -4.93 -16.00 -2.91
N GLY A 108 -4.09 -15.12 -3.48
CA GLY A 108 -4.54 -13.90 -4.15
C GLY A 108 -5.49 -14.15 -5.32
N ILE A 109 -5.13 -15.08 -6.20
CA ILE A 109 -5.94 -15.48 -7.35
C ILE A 109 -7.25 -16.13 -6.86
N ALA A 110 -7.18 -17.04 -5.89
CA ALA A 110 -8.38 -17.68 -5.33
C ALA A 110 -9.32 -16.64 -4.69
N SER A 111 -8.79 -15.66 -3.97
CA SER A 111 -9.56 -14.56 -3.39
C SER A 111 -10.21 -13.69 -4.48
N MET A 112 -9.47 -13.37 -5.55
CA MET A 112 -9.98 -12.64 -6.70
C MET A 112 -11.18 -13.36 -7.34
N LEU A 113 -11.06 -14.67 -7.58
CA LEU A 113 -12.11 -15.49 -8.20
C LEU A 113 -13.32 -15.69 -7.28
N SER A 114 -13.11 -15.70 -5.97
CA SER A 114 -14.16 -15.93 -4.97
C SER A 114 -14.81 -14.64 -4.45
N MET A 115 -14.35 -13.47 -4.88
CA MET A 115 -14.75 -12.19 -4.29
C MET A 115 -16.27 -11.93 -4.39
N GLY A 116 -16.90 -12.29 -5.52
CA GLY A 116 -18.36 -12.16 -5.68
C GLY A 116 -19.12 -12.98 -4.65
N PHE A 117 -18.75 -14.26 -4.50
CA PHE A 117 -19.33 -15.14 -3.48
C PHE A 117 -19.13 -14.62 -2.05
N ILE A 118 -17.94 -14.06 -1.75
CA ILE A 118 -17.65 -13.48 -0.43
C ILE A 118 -18.57 -12.27 -0.15
N LEU A 119 -18.76 -11.38 -1.12
CA LEU A 119 -19.63 -10.22 -0.97
C LEU A 119 -21.09 -10.66 -0.78
N ASP A 120 -21.57 -11.63 -1.55
CA ASP A 120 -22.94 -12.16 -1.42
C ASP A 120 -23.16 -12.81 -0.05
N MET A 121 -22.20 -13.59 0.45
CA MET A 121 -22.27 -14.15 1.81
C MET A 121 -22.32 -13.05 2.87
N LEU A 122 -21.51 -12.00 2.74
CA LEU A 122 -21.52 -10.88 3.69
C LEU A 122 -22.85 -10.15 3.71
N VAL A 123 -23.48 -9.93 2.54
CA VAL A 123 -24.84 -9.36 2.45
C VAL A 123 -25.84 -10.25 3.18
N ASN A 124 -25.81 -11.56 2.92
CA ASN A 124 -26.74 -12.52 3.52
C ASN A 124 -26.61 -12.61 5.05
N VAL A 125 -25.39 -12.48 5.58
CA VAL A 125 -25.14 -12.54 7.03
C VAL A 125 -25.46 -11.22 7.73
N THR A 126 -25.12 -10.08 7.12
CA THR A 126 -25.27 -8.76 7.75
C THR A 126 -26.65 -8.15 7.55
N GLY A 127 -27.41 -8.59 6.54
CA GLY A 127 -28.69 -8.00 6.16
C GLY A 127 -28.59 -6.57 5.61
N ASP A 128 -27.37 -5.99 5.54
CA ASP A 128 -27.13 -4.63 5.07
C ASP A 128 -26.69 -4.64 3.61
N VAL A 129 -27.67 -4.52 2.72
CA VAL A 129 -27.48 -4.49 1.28
C VAL A 129 -26.80 -3.19 0.83
N SER A 130 -26.97 -2.09 1.58
CA SER A 130 -26.60 -0.75 1.13
C SER A 130 -25.09 -0.53 1.05
N GLN A 131 -24.33 -1.10 1.99
CA GLN A 131 -22.87 -0.97 2.03
C GLN A 131 -22.14 -1.87 1.04
N TRP A 132 -22.73 -3.02 0.71
CA TRP A 132 -22.09 -4.09 -0.07
C TRP A 132 -22.60 -4.22 -1.51
N GLN A 133 -23.76 -3.64 -1.86
CA GLN A 133 -24.26 -3.54 -3.23
C GLN A 133 -24.18 -2.12 -3.82
N GLY A 134 -23.68 -1.13 -3.08
CA GLY A 134 -23.47 0.21 -3.61
C GLY A 134 -22.50 0.20 -4.79
N ASN A 135 -22.64 1.16 -5.72
CA ASN A 135 -21.80 1.29 -6.92
C ASN A 135 -20.28 1.16 -6.65
N TYR A 136 -19.81 1.52 -5.45
CA TYR A 136 -18.40 1.44 -5.08
C TYR A 136 -17.93 0.01 -4.73
N ALA A 137 -18.81 -0.85 -4.24
CA ALA A 137 -18.50 -2.23 -3.87
C ALA A 137 -18.38 -3.13 -5.11
N SER A 138 -19.19 -2.89 -6.14
CA SER A 138 -19.18 -3.62 -7.42
C SER A 138 -18.35 -2.95 -8.53
N ARG A 139 -17.85 -1.73 -8.31
CA ARG A 139 -16.96 -1.05 -9.26
C ARG A 139 -15.61 -1.77 -9.33
N SER A 140 -15.28 -2.24 -10.52
CA SER A 140 -13.97 -2.83 -10.79
C SER A 140 -12.84 -1.80 -10.67
N VAL A 141 -11.69 -2.30 -10.23
CA VAL A 141 -10.45 -1.52 -10.16
C VAL A 141 -9.84 -1.44 -11.55
N ASN A 142 -9.31 -0.27 -11.90
CA ASN A 142 -8.54 -0.08 -13.13
C ASN A 142 -7.41 -1.13 -13.22
N PRO A 143 -7.37 -1.98 -14.26
CA PRO A 143 -6.31 -2.99 -14.44
C PRO A 143 -4.89 -2.40 -14.40
N LEU A 144 -4.73 -1.13 -14.78
CA LEU A 144 -3.45 -0.43 -14.69
C LEU A 144 -2.93 -0.39 -13.24
N ARG A 145 -3.81 -0.19 -12.24
CA ARG A 145 -3.41 -0.19 -10.82
C ARG A 145 -2.94 -1.56 -10.36
N VAL A 146 -3.56 -2.62 -10.87
CA VAL A 146 -3.14 -4.00 -10.59
C VAL A 146 -1.78 -4.25 -11.22
N PHE A 147 -1.60 -3.90 -12.50
CA PHE A 147 -0.31 -4.04 -13.17
C PHE A 147 0.80 -3.27 -12.45
N THR A 148 0.57 -2.00 -12.09
CA THR A 148 1.57 -1.20 -11.38
C THR A 148 1.88 -1.79 -10.00
N ALA A 149 0.89 -2.38 -9.32
CA ALA A 149 1.10 -3.05 -8.04
C ALA A 149 2.05 -4.24 -8.08
N PHE A 150 2.25 -4.88 -9.24
CA PHE A 150 3.24 -5.95 -9.40
C PHE A 150 4.64 -5.45 -9.76
N ILE A 151 4.79 -4.22 -10.27
CA ILE A 151 6.11 -3.68 -10.66
C ILE A 151 7.16 -3.81 -9.54
N PRO A 152 6.87 -3.42 -8.28
CA PRO A 152 7.86 -3.49 -7.21
C PRO A 152 8.41 -4.90 -6.95
N ILE A 153 7.52 -5.90 -6.89
CA ILE A 153 7.92 -7.28 -6.62
C ILE A 153 8.62 -7.93 -7.81
N LEU A 154 8.20 -7.62 -9.04
CA LEU A 154 8.85 -8.09 -10.26
C LEU A 154 10.28 -7.54 -10.38
N LEU A 155 10.48 -6.26 -10.09
CA LEU A 155 11.81 -5.65 -10.06
C LEU A 155 12.69 -6.29 -8.99
N PHE A 156 12.12 -6.57 -7.81
CA PHE A 156 12.85 -7.28 -6.77
C PHE A 156 13.34 -8.64 -7.26
N TRP A 157 12.49 -9.47 -7.88
CA TRP A 157 12.90 -10.76 -8.42
C TRP A 157 13.96 -10.63 -9.52
N LEU A 158 13.86 -9.62 -10.39
CA LEU A 158 14.83 -9.37 -11.44
C LEU A 158 16.24 -9.06 -10.88
N PHE A 159 16.34 -8.23 -9.85
CA PHE A 159 17.63 -7.76 -9.32
C PHE A 159 18.20 -8.61 -8.17
N ASN A 160 17.34 -9.24 -7.36
CA ASN A 160 17.78 -10.06 -6.22
C ASN A 160 18.59 -11.29 -6.65
N SER A 161 18.46 -11.74 -7.90
CA SER A 161 19.32 -12.78 -8.50
C SER A 161 20.80 -12.40 -8.56
N ARG A 162 21.12 -11.09 -8.52
CA ARG A 162 22.49 -10.56 -8.72
C ARG A 162 23.27 -10.34 -7.43
N LYS A 163 22.59 -10.07 -6.31
CA LYS A 163 23.19 -9.91 -4.97
C LYS A 163 22.11 -10.08 -3.92
N GLN A 164 22.36 -10.90 -2.89
CA GLN A 164 21.41 -11.05 -1.78
C GLN A 164 21.35 -9.77 -0.96
N ILE A 165 20.15 -9.38 -0.53
CA ILE A 165 20.00 -8.30 0.43
C ILE A 165 20.56 -8.74 1.79
N GLU A 166 21.55 -7.99 2.28
CA GLU A 166 22.19 -8.21 3.58
C GLU A 166 21.36 -7.63 4.74
N ASP A 167 20.58 -6.57 4.51
CA ASP A 167 19.72 -5.97 5.54
C ASP A 167 18.51 -6.88 5.86
N SER A 168 18.51 -7.42 7.08
CA SER A 168 17.43 -8.27 7.60
C SER A 168 16.04 -7.61 7.51
N GLN A 169 15.96 -6.28 7.62
CA GLN A 169 14.68 -5.55 7.63
C GLN A 169 14.10 -5.40 6.23
N ALA A 170 14.95 -5.36 5.21
CA ALA A 170 14.53 -5.23 3.82
C ALA A 170 13.63 -6.40 3.38
N TRP A 171 13.85 -7.60 3.94
CA TRP A 171 13.02 -8.77 3.67
C TRP A 171 11.56 -8.57 4.09
N PHE A 172 11.32 -7.88 5.21
CA PHE A 172 9.96 -7.53 5.61
C PHE A 172 9.28 -6.65 4.55
N TYR A 173 9.95 -5.60 4.07
CA TYR A 173 9.40 -4.72 3.04
C TYR A 173 9.18 -5.44 1.70
N VAL A 174 10.07 -6.37 1.34
CA VAL A 174 9.89 -7.23 0.17
C VAL A 174 8.64 -8.10 0.29
N ASN A 175 8.44 -8.73 1.44
CA ASN A 175 7.23 -9.52 1.67
C ASN A 175 5.97 -8.63 1.69
N MET A 176 6.07 -7.39 2.19
CA MET A 176 4.99 -6.40 2.07
C MET A 176 4.69 -5.99 0.63
N MET A 177 5.69 -5.91 -0.25
CA MET A 177 5.46 -5.68 -1.69
C MET A 177 4.62 -6.80 -2.29
N LEU A 178 4.91 -8.06 -1.94
CA LEU A 178 4.11 -9.20 -2.41
C LEU A 178 2.68 -9.14 -1.87
N VAL A 179 2.50 -8.83 -0.58
CA VAL A 179 1.18 -8.67 0.03
C VAL A 179 0.40 -7.54 -0.63
N PHE A 180 1.06 -6.42 -0.96
CA PHE A 180 0.45 -5.32 -1.70
C PHE A 180 -0.05 -5.78 -3.07
N SER A 181 0.79 -6.43 -3.88
CA SER A 181 0.43 -6.91 -5.21
C SER A 181 -0.74 -7.89 -5.17
N VAL A 182 -0.70 -8.84 -4.24
CA VAL A 182 -1.75 -9.86 -4.07
C VAL A 182 -3.05 -9.26 -3.55
N THR A 183 -2.99 -8.29 -2.65
CA THR A 183 -4.20 -7.59 -2.18
C THR A 183 -4.84 -6.77 -3.30
N TYR A 184 -4.03 -6.13 -4.14
CA TYR A 184 -4.53 -5.41 -5.32
C TYR A 184 -5.20 -6.37 -6.32
N LEU A 185 -4.56 -7.51 -6.59
CA LEU A 185 -5.12 -8.55 -7.45
C LEU A 185 -6.46 -9.07 -6.91
N ALA A 186 -6.53 -9.41 -5.62
CA ALA A 186 -7.74 -9.86 -4.96
C ALA A 186 -8.87 -8.81 -5.02
N SER A 187 -8.51 -7.52 -5.06
CA SER A 187 -9.46 -6.41 -5.10
C SER A 187 -9.97 -6.01 -6.49
N ILE A 188 -9.55 -6.68 -7.56
CA ILE A 188 -9.83 -6.21 -8.94
C ILE A 188 -11.32 -5.99 -9.23
N SER A 189 -12.18 -6.78 -8.60
CA SER A 189 -13.64 -6.71 -8.76
C SER A 189 -14.33 -5.73 -7.80
N SER A 190 -13.60 -5.08 -6.89
CA SER A 190 -14.19 -4.21 -5.88
C SER A 190 -13.26 -3.06 -5.46
N ALA A 191 -13.63 -1.83 -5.83
CA ALA A 191 -12.96 -0.62 -5.38
C ALA A 191 -13.05 -0.42 -3.86
N MET A 192 -14.09 -0.95 -3.22
CA MET A 192 -14.19 -1.00 -1.75
C MET A 192 -13.07 -1.86 -1.15
N VAL A 193 -12.86 -3.06 -1.66
CA VAL A 193 -11.77 -3.94 -1.19
C VAL A 193 -10.40 -3.36 -1.54
N ALA A 194 -10.29 -2.64 -2.65
CA ALA A 194 -9.05 -1.97 -3.03
C ALA A 194 -8.59 -0.95 -1.97
N ARG A 195 -9.48 -0.42 -1.11
CA ARG A 195 -9.09 0.47 0.01
C ARG A 195 -8.20 -0.22 1.04
N PHE A 196 -8.19 -1.55 1.13
CA PHE A 196 -7.26 -2.26 2.01
C PHE A 196 -5.81 -2.17 1.51
N THR A 197 -5.59 -1.91 0.23
CA THR A 197 -4.25 -1.73 -0.35
C THR A 197 -3.53 -0.46 0.14
N ILE A 198 -4.27 0.48 0.76
CA ILE A 198 -3.70 1.68 1.39
C ILE A 198 -2.75 1.31 2.54
N TYR A 199 -3.04 0.25 3.30
CA TYR A 199 -2.22 -0.17 4.43
C TYR A 199 -0.83 -0.67 4.05
N PRO A 200 -0.67 -1.57 3.05
CA PRO A 200 0.65 -2.01 2.62
C PRO A 200 1.43 -0.96 1.80
N LEU A 201 0.77 0.07 1.24
CA LEU A 201 1.40 1.04 0.32
C LEU A 201 2.70 1.70 0.86
N PRO A 202 2.76 2.28 2.08
CA PRO A 202 3.99 2.91 2.58
C PRO A 202 5.17 1.93 2.70
N PHE A 203 4.88 0.64 2.92
CA PHE A 203 5.92 -0.39 2.97
C PHE A 203 6.48 -0.72 1.59
N VAL A 204 5.66 -0.64 0.54
CA VAL A 204 6.11 -0.77 -0.86
C VAL A 204 7.12 0.31 -1.21
N VAL A 205 6.92 1.53 -0.73
CA VAL A 205 7.85 2.65 -0.93
C VAL A 205 9.23 2.34 -0.34
N LEU A 206 9.28 1.75 0.86
CA LEU A 206 10.54 1.31 1.46
C LEU A 206 11.12 0.12 0.68
N GLY A 207 10.29 -0.87 0.33
CA GLY A 207 10.70 -2.05 -0.45
C GLY A 207 11.35 -1.68 -1.79
N LEU A 208 10.82 -0.70 -2.51
CA LEU A 208 11.40 -0.15 -3.74
C LEU A 208 12.74 0.55 -3.48
N ALA A 209 12.87 1.32 -2.39
CA ALA A 209 14.13 1.98 -2.07
C ALA A 209 15.25 0.98 -1.79
N TYR A 210 14.94 -0.11 -1.07
CA TYR A 210 15.86 -1.23 -0.86
C TYR A 210 16.17 -1.96 -2.17
N THR A 211 15.15 -2.29 -2.96
CA THR A 211 15.31 -3.01 -4.24
C THR A 211 16.19 -2.24 -5.21
N THR A 212 15.97 -0.94 -5.37
CA THR A 212 16.78 -0.08 -6.24
C THR A 212 18.19 0.15 -5.70
N SER A 213 18.47 -0.22 -4.44
CA SER A 213 19.82 -0.16 -3.87
C SER A 213 20.65 -1.42 -4.12
N ILE A 214 20.06 -2.47 -4.73
CA ILE A 214 20.78 -3.70 -5.10
C ILE A 214 21.75 -3.48 -6.30
N PRO A 215 21.35 -2.81 -7.40
CA PRO A 215 22.22 -2.61 -8.55
C PRO A 215 23.42 -1.69 -8.26
N LYS A 216 24.41 -1.72 -9.18
CA LYS A 216 25.58 -0.83 -9.16
C LYS A 216 25.16 0.64 -9.33
N SER A 217 26.01 1.58 -8.93
CA SER A 217 25.68 3.02 -8.84
C SER A 217 25.02 3.60 -10.12
N LYS A 218 25.60 3.37 -11.31
CA LYS A 218 25.03 3.86 -12.58
C LYS A 218 23.65 3.24 -12.89
N GLU A 219 23.54 1.92 -12.80
CA GLU A 219 22.27 1.20 -13.02
C GLU A 219 21.20 1.61 -12.02
N ARG A 220 21.58 1.83 -10.75
CA ARG A 220 20.69 2.31 -9.68
C ARG A 220 20.10 3.68 -10.00
N ILE A 221 20.91 4.63 -10.47
CA ILE A 221 20.44 5.97 -10.82
C ILE A 221 19.46 5.89 -11.99
N LEU A 222 19.83 5.17 -13.06
CA LEU A 222 18.97 4.98 -14.23
C LEU A 222 17.65 4.31 -13.86
N LEU A 223 17.68 3.26 -13.04
CA LEU A 223 16.49 2.56 -12.56
C LEU A 223 15.57 3.48 -11.76
N ARG A 224 16.13 4.29 -10.84
CA ARG A 224 15.33 5.23 -10.05
C ARG A 224 14.68 6.30 -10.91
N ILE A 225 15.40 6.85 -11.89
CA ILE A 225 14.86 7.81 -12.85
C ILE A 225 13.73 7.17 -13.66
N ALA A 226 13.96 5.97 -14.21
CA ALA A 226 12.96 5.24 -14.98
C ALA A 226 11.68 4.98 -14.15
N LEU A 227 11.84 4.61 -12.87
CA LEU A 227 10.69 4.41 -11.98
C LEU A 227 9.95 5.72 -11.67
N ILE A 228 10.68 6.81 -11.42
CA ILE A 228 10.06 8.13 -11.22
C ILE A 228 9.23 8.51 -12.45
N VAL A 229 9.79 8.37 -13.66
CA VAL A 229 9.06 8.67 -14.91
C VAL A 229 7.83 7.76 -15.06
N LEU A 230 7.99 6.45 -14.85
CA LEU A 230 6.90 5.48 -14.96
C LEU A 230 5.76 5.78 -13.98
N PHE A 231 6.08 6.03 -12.71
CA PHE A 231 5.09 6.36 -11.70
C PHE A 231 4.52 7.77 -11.89
N ALA A 232 5.25 8.71 -12.50
CA ALA A 232 4.71 10.00 -12.89
C ALA A 232 3.68 9.90 -14.02
N ILE A 233 3.93 9.05 -15.02
CA ILE A 233 2.95 8.74 -16.06
C ILE A 233 1.71 8.08 -15.43
N PHE A 234 1.91 7.09 -14.55
CA PHE A 234 0.81 6.47 -13.81
C PHE A 234 0.00 7.51 -13.01
N PHE A 235 0.68 8.36 -12.23
CA PHE A 235 0.05 9.42 -11.45
C PHE A 235 -0.77 10.36 -12.34
N PHE A 236 -0.21 10.80 -13.47
CA PHE A 236 -0.89 11.66 -14.43
C PHE A 236 -2.15 11.01 -15.00
N ILE A 237 -2.10 9.73 -15.37
CA ILE A 237 -3.27 8.98 -15.83
C ILE A 237 -4.34 8.89 -14.72
N GLU A 238 -3.92 8.65 -13.48
CA GLU A 238 -4.83 8.51 -12.35
C GLU A 238 -5.56 9.82 -12.02
N ILE A 239 -4.86 10.95 -12.03
CA ILE A 239 -5.49 12.26 -11.77
C ILE A 239 -6.39 12.71 -12.93
N THR A 240 -6.03 12.41 -14.18
CA THR A 240 -6.81 12.86 -15.36
C THR A 240 -8.06 12.02 -15.62
N LYS A 241 -8.06 10.73 -15.25
CA LYS A 241 -9.22 9.84 -15.41
C LYS A 241 -10.17 9.81 -14.22
N THR A 242 -9.91 10.62 -13.20
CA THR A 242 -10.81 10.74 -12.04
C THR A 242 -11.68 11.98 -12.24
N ASP A 243 -12.93 11.77 -12.67
CA ASP A 243 -13.86 12.85 -13.05
C ASP A 243 -14.01 13.92 -11.95
N ASP A 244 -13.95 13.51 -10.67
CA ASP A 244 -14.08 14.39 -9.49
C ASP A 244 -12.90 15.36 -9.29
N LEU A 245 -11.76 15.14 -9.95
CA LEU A 245 -10.56 15.98 -9.85
C LEU A 245 -10.45 16.99 -11.02
N SER A 246 -11.28 16.86 -12.06
CA SER A 246 -11.27 17.77 -13.21
C SER A 246 -11.96 19.11 -12.91
N ASN A 247 -12.93 19.11 -11.98
CA ASN A 247 -13.73 20.27 -11.60
C ASN A 247 -13.39 20.73 -10.17
N PHE A 248 -12.11 21.05 -9.89
CA PHE A 248 -11.76 21.70 -8.63
C PHE A 248 -12.36 23.10 -8.62
N THR A 249 -13.41 23.30 -7.82
CA THR A 249 -13.96 24.63 -7.53
C THR A 249 -13.27 25.18 -6.29
N TRP A 250 -12.75 26.40 -6.38
CA TRP A 250 -12.10 27.03 -5.24
C TRP A 250 -13.14 27.33 -4.16
N ILE A 251 -12.75 27.25 -2.89
CA ILE A 251 -13.62 27.58 -1.73
C ILE A 251 -14.20 29.00 -1.83
N PHE A 252 -13.53 29.87 -2.58
CA PHE A 252 -13.93 31.26 -2.81
C PHE A 252 -14.80 31.46 -4.06
N GLU A 253 -14.98 30.43 -4.89
CA GLU A 253 -15.95 30.49 -5.99
C GLU A 253 -17.35 30.38 -5.40
N LYS A 254 -18.07 31.52 -5.41
CA LYS A 254 -19.48 31.57 -5.03
C LYS A 254 -20.27 30.70 -6.01
N ARG A 255 -21.05 29.77 -5.44
CA ARG A 255 -22.09 29.04 -6.16
C ARG A 255 -23.21 29.96 -6.63
#